data_AF-A0A0N4VVS3-F1
#
_entry.id   AF-A0A0N4VVS3-F1
#
_cell.length_a   1.000
_cell.length_b   1.000
_cell.length_c   1.000
_cell.angle_alpha   90.00
_cell.angle_beta   90.00
_cell.angle_gamma   90.00
#
_symmetry.space_group_name_H-M   'P 1'
#
loop_
_entity.id
_entity.type
_entity.pdbx_description
1 polymer ?
#
loop_
_entity_poly.entity_id
_entity_poly.type
_entity_poly.pdbx_seq_one_letter_code
_entity_poly.pdbx_strand_id
1 'polypeptide(L)'
;MTADHGMTDWGSHGAGTDEEVLTPFVAWGAGVHKGGVTNTISQVDLTPFLAALIGVAVPVNSMGVLPTQALDVSPNYLFKSSLANFLQLKEQFMVLRAEKAKRLWFQEFDTFGLKALESLETEILKLAKLRRFAAASSLFVQNAPYIKKAIFHYHRYDRAFLGAAISCCFMTWIALVWCYLTRDRSISIFTRNTLVPNRMFSSLIGCMVFFCIYCRLPLTNWFYLLLPLFLLSVIENVLNVTARVCEFIRYCVSNYSTASFTFLLQPFLGVIGTSVLLFVFVIIFMDRRFLSALFVLLMFVPYLYSSSLTCVALIPFPFLPNVGRSEIPLLCIGAPLTLAIILRKLPLHPLLEKKSENFRRLSAMLMVTATLILVSSYLFQKVGFFTSAIHLQLVYRSVDEPFGFTFLVFLISAFNPFFLSIFLLTLFIGSLFVPYSLLSIAYESTFMLCFIPLLLMYLRFEFGHMSATDFLNLPADRSFAVELGRAVICVSFVLAAIFGTGNFASMNSFNPSTLS
;
A
#
# COMPACT_ATOMS: atom_id res chain seq x y z
N MET A 1 -28.01 7.57 18.01
CA MET A 1 -27.84 6.95 16.69
C MET A 1 -26.78 7.72 15.93
N THR A 2 -25.81 7.01 15.33
CA THR A 2 -24.79 7.57 14.43
C THR A 2 -24.43 6.50 13.39
N ALA A 3 -23.83 6.91 12.27
CA ALA A 3 -23.08 6.01 11.41
C ALA A 3 -21.64 5.82 11.95
N ASP A 4 -20.98 4.75 11.53
CA ASP A 4 -19.57 4.46 11.78
C ASP A 4 -18.65 5.31 10.91
N HIS A 5 -19.00 5.47 9.63
CA HIS A 5 -18.32 6.38 8.69
C HIS A 5 -19.31 6.96 7.66
N GLY A 6 -18.85 7.97 6.93
CA GLY A 6 -19.54 8.51 5.75
C GLY A 6 -19.18 7.73 4.48
N MET A 7 -19.72 8.15 3.34
CA MET A 7 -19.49 7.51 2.04
C MET A 7 -19.49 8.58 0.95
N THR A 8 -18.57 8.46 0.00
CA THR A 8 -18.60 9.28 -1.23
C THR A 8 -19.79 8.91 -2.11
N ASP A 9 -20.18 9.82 -3.01
CA ASP A 9 -21.31 9.63 -3.94
C ASP A 9 -21.15 8.43 -4.88
N TRP A 10 -19.93 7.91 -5.04
CA TRP A 10 -19.61 6.71 -5.83
C TRP A 10 -19.31 5.47 -4.96
N GLY A 11 -19.71 5.48 -3.68
CA GLY A 11 -19.69 4.28 -2.83
C GLY A 11 -18.33 3.93 -2.22
N SER A 12 -17.36 4.85 -2.24
CA SER A 12 -16.05 4.66 -1.60
C SER A 12 -16.03 5.23 -0.17
N HIS A 13 -15.23 4.60 0.68
CA HIS A 13 -14.83 5.09 2.01
C HIS A 13 -13.33 4.79 2.27
N GLY A 14 -12.75 5.38 3.32
CA GLY A 14 -11.38 5.09 3.78
C GLY A 14 -10.28 6.01 3.26
N ALA A 15 -10.59 6.99 2.40
CA ALA A 15 -9.61 7.98 1.94
C ALA A 15 -9.46 9.19 2.90
N GLY A 16 -10.38 9.36 3.84
CA GLY A 16 -10.35 10.40 4.87
C GLY A 16 -10.87 11.76 4.41
N THR A 17 -11.69 11.79 3.36
CA THR A 17 -12.40 12.99 2.89
C THR A 17 -13.54 13.37 3.82
N ASP A 18 -14.02 14.62 3.73
CA ASP A 18 -15.15 15.11 4.55
C ASP A 18 -16.41 14.24 4.39
N GLU A 19 -16.70 13.80 3.16
CA GLU A 19 -17.80 12.87 2.85
C GLU A 19 -17.67 11.53 3.57
N GLU A 20 -16.45 11.10 3.89
CA GLU A 20 -16.16 9.81 4.53
C GLU A 20 -16.01 9.90 6.06
N VAL A 21 -15.73 11.08 6.61
CA VAL A 21 -15.52 11.26 8.06
C VAL A 21 -16.68 11.95 8.78
N LEU A 22 -17.55 12.66 8.05
CA LEU A 22 -18.74 13.29 8.62
C LEU A 22 -19.89 12.29 8.68
N THR A 23 -20.39 12.03 9.89
CA THR A 23 -21.53 11.14 10.11
C THR A 23 -22.69 11.87 10.77
N PRO A 24 -23.94 11.54 10.42
CA PRO A 24 -25.09 12.09 11.13
C PRO A 24 -25.08 11.60 12.58
N PHE A 25 -25.41 12.49 13.51
CA PHE A 25 -25.58 12.15 14.93
C PHE A 25 -26.95 12.61 15.43
N VAL A 26 -27.72 11.68 15.99
CA VAL A 26 -29.03 11.94 16.57
C VAL A 26 -29.10 11.33 17.97
N ALA A 27 -29.40 12.15 18.97
CA ALA A 27 -29.67 11.71 20.33
C ALA A 27 -31.04 12.23 20.79
N TRP A 28 -31.77 11.40 21.53
CA TRP A 28 -33.06 11.74 22.11
C TRP A 28 -33.24 11.02 23.45
N GLY A 29 -34.08 11.58 24.33
CA GLY A 29 -34.39 11.01 25.63
C GLY A 29 -34.14 11.96 26.78
N ALA A 30 -34.30 11.46 28.00
CA ALA A 30 -34.07 12.23 29.22
C ALA A 30 -32.59 12.67 29.34
N GLY A 31 -32.36 13.91 29.76
CA GLY A 31 -31.02 14.46 29.92
C GLY A 31 -30.34 14.89 28.60
N VAL A 32 -30.98 14.72 27.45
CA VAL A 32 -30.49 15.21 26.15
C VAL A 32 -31.13 16.57 25.84
N HIS A 33 -30.31 17.52 25.38
CA HIS A 33 -30.77 18.86 25.01
C HIS A 33 -31.78 18.84 23.86
N LYS A 34 -32.89 19.58 24.03
CA LYS A 34 -33.95 19.73 23.04
C LYS A 34 -33.59 20.83 22.04
N GLY A 35 -33.91 20.64 20.77
CA GLY A 35 -33.80 21.72 19.76
C GLY A 35 -32.64 21.62 18.78
N GLY A 36 -31.98 20.45 18.68
CA GLY A 36 -30.88 20.22 17.73
C GLY A 36 -29.59 20.91 18.16
N VAL A 37 -28.54 20.12 18.40
CA VAL A 37 -27.22 20.68 18.68
C VAL A 37 -26.65 21.21 17.35
N THR A 38 -26.33 22.50 17.28
CA THR A 38 -25.78 23.14 16.06
C THR A 38 -24.28 22.89 15.87
N ASN A 39 -23.62 22.29 16.85
CA ASN A 39 -22.18 22.12 16.86
C ASN A 39 -21.76 20.68 16.54
N THR A 40 -20.76 20.57 15.69
CA THR A 40 -20.08 19.32 15.36
C THR A 40 -19.46 18.72 16.63
N ILE A 41 -19.75 17.46 16.90
CA ILE A 41 -19.10 16.66 17.95
C ILE A 41 -18.15 15.66 17.29
N SER A 42 -17.07 15.28 17.96
CA SER A 42 -16.22 14.19 17.46
C SER A 42 -16.84 12.85 17.84
N GLN A 43 -16.72 11.83 17.00
CA GLN A 43 -17.22 10.48 17.34
C GLN A 43 -16.64 9.94 18.66
N VAL A 44 -15.39 10.29 19.00
CA VAL A 44 -14.76 9.92 20.28
C VAL A 44 -15.44 10.55 21.50
N ASP A 45 -16.18 11.65 21.32
CA ASP A 45 -16.89 12.36 22.39
C ASP A 45 -18.20 11.65 22.79
N LEU A 46 -18.64 10.66 22.00
CA LEU A 46 -19.80 9.82 22.35
C LEU A 46 -19.57 9.00 23.61
N THR A 47 -18.33 8.56 23.87
CA THR A 47 -18.00 7.77 25.05
C THR A 47 -18.27 8.51 26.36
N PRO A 48 -17.71 9.72 26.62
CA PRO A 48 -18.05 10.47 27.83
C PRO A 48 -19.51 10.95 27.83
N PHE A 49 -20.12 11.21 26.67
CA PHE A 49 -21.54 11.57 26.57
C PHE A 49 -22.45 10.46 27.09
N LEU A 50 -22.27 9.22 26.61
CA LEU A 50 -23.04 8.07 27.05
C LEU A 50 -22.80 7.76 28.52
N ALA A 51 -21.54 7.83 28.98
CA ALA A 51 -21.20 7.62 30.38
C ALA A 51 -21.94 8.62 31.30
N ALA A 52 -22.03 9.88 30.88
CA ALA A 52 -22.77 10.92 31.58
C ALA A 52 -24.29 10.73 31.52
N LEU A 53 -24.86 10.15 30.46
CA LEU A 53 -26.30 9.88 30.39
C LEU A 53 -26.73 8.74 31.33
N ILE A 54 -25.92 7.69 31.44
CA ILE A 54 -26.23 6.52 32.27
C ILE A 54 -25.62 6.58 33.67
N GLY A 55 -24.89 7.66 33.98
CA GLY A 55 -24.32 7.91 35.31
C GLY A 55 -23.21 6.96 35.73
N VAL A 56 -22.40 6.46 34.78
CA VAL A 56 -21.25 5.58 35.06
C VAL A 56 -19.93 6.34 34.93
N ALA A 57 -18.85 5.74 35.45
CA ALA A 57 -17.50 6.27 35.26
C ALA A 57 -17.14 6.34 33.77
N VAL A 58 -16.39 7.39 33.38
CA VAL A 58 -15.89 7.51 32.00
C VAL A 58 -14.92 6.34 31.74
N PRO A 59 -15.10 5.57 30.66
CA PRO A 59 -14.23 4.44 30.33
C PRO A 59 -12.74 4.82 30.27
N VAL A 60 -11.89 3.90 30.72
CA VAL A 60 -10.46 4.18 30.98
C VAL A 60 -9.67 4.64 29.75
N ASN A 61 -10.06 4.19 28.55
CA ASN A 61 -9.39 4.53 27.28
C ASN A 61 -10.11 5.67 26.53
N SER A 62 -11.07 6.34 27.17
CA SER A 62 -11.82 7.42 26.52
C SER A 62 -10.93 8.65 26.30
N MET A 63 -10.82 9.06 25.03
CA MET A 63 -10.16 10.29 24.60
C MET A 63 -11.16 11.40 24.22
N GLY A 64 -12.44 11.16 24.50
CA GLY A 64 -13.52 12.10 24.26
C GLY A 64 -13.53 13.25 25.26
N VAL A 65 -14.06 14.38 24.81
CA VAL A 65 -14.42 15.52 25.63
C VAL A 65 -15.94 15.56 25.75
N LEU A 66 -16.46 15.62 26.97
CA LEU A 66 -17.90 15.62 27.20
C LEU A 66 -18.59 16.77 26.42
N PRO A 67 -19.52 16.48 25.48
CA PRO A 67 -20.23 17.50 24.74
C PRO A 67 -21.30 18.13 25.64
N THR A 68 -20.87 19.07 26.48
CA THR A 68 -21.70 19.68 27.53
C THR A 68 -23.00 20.32 27.01
N GLN A 69 -22.99 20.80 25.76
CA GLN A 69 -24.14 21.42 25.10
C GLN A 69 -25.21 20.41 24.65
N ALA A 70 -24.86 19.12 24.54
CA ALA A 70 -25.79 18.06 24.18
C ALA A 70 -26.58 17.54 25.40
N LEU A 71 -26.26 18.00 26.62
CA LEU A 71 -26.90 17.58 27.86
C LEU A 71 -27.86 18.66 28.38
N ASP A 72 -29.06 18.24 28.79
CA ASP A 72 -30.05 19.05 29.51
C ASP A 72 -30.16 18.58 30.96
N VAL A 73 -29.19 19.01 31.77
CA VAL A 73 -28.99 18.55 33.15
C VAL A 73 -28.62 19.72 34.06
N SER A 74 -28.75 19.53 35.37
CA SER A 74 -28.38 20.57 36.34
C SER A 74 -26.89 20.97 36.21
N PRO A 75 -26.52 22.24 36.45
CA PRO A 75 -25.13 22.69 36.38
C PRO A 75 -24.17 21.90 37.30
N ASN A 76 -24.66 21.45 38.46
CA ASN A 76 -23.88 20.62 39.38
C ASN A 76 -23.60 19.23 38.80
N TYR A 77 -24.59 18.60 38.16
CA TYR A 77 -24.38 17.32 37.49
C TYR A 77 -23.43 17.45 36.31
N LEU A 78 -23.63 18.47 35.48
CA LEU A 78 -22.76 18.78 34.35
C LEU A 78 -21.30 18.94 34.79
N PHE A 79 -21.08 19.70 35.88
CA PHE A 79 -19.74 19.87 36.45
C PHE A 79 -19.14 18.56 36.96
N LYS A 80 -19.88 17.73 37.70
CA LYS A 80 -19.37 16.44 38.19
C LYS A 80 -18.97 15.52 37.03
N SER A 81 -19.78 15.47 35.97
CA SER A 81 -19.49 14.69 34.77
C SER A 81 -18.29 15.25 33.99
N SER A 82 -18.18 16.58 33.86
CA SER A 82 -17.00 17.23 33.27
C SER A 82 -15.73 16.96 34.08
N LEU A 83 -15.82 17.03 35.41
CA LEU A 83 -14.69 16.74 36.30
C LEU A 83 -14.25 15.28 36.20
N ALA A 84 -15.18 14.33 36.13
CA ALA A 84 -14.87 12.93 35.90
C ALA A 84 -14.14 12.71 34.56
N ASN A 85 -14.60 13.39 33.50
CA ASN A 85 -13.93 13.35 32.20
C ASN A 85 -12.53 13.99 32.24
N PHE A 86 -12.35 15.11 32.93
CA PHE A 86 -11.04 15.72 33.17
C PHE A 86 -10.09 14.76 33.88
N LEU A 87 -10.54 14.16 34.99
CA LEU A 87 -9.73 13.22 35.77
C LEU A 87 -9.32 12.00 34.92
N GLN A 88 -10.22 11.52 34.05
CA GLN A 88 -9.90 10.42 33.13
C GLN A 88 -8.80 10.78 32.13
N LEU A 89 -8.82 11.99 31.56
CA LEU A 89 -7.76 12.46 30.66
C LEU A 89 -6.46 12.75 31.43
N LYS A 90 -6.56 13.31 32.64
CA LYS A 90 -5.43 13.54 33.54
C LYS A 90 -4.70 12.24 33.84
N GLU A 91 -5.42 11.18 34.19
CA GLU A 91 -4.80 9.89 34.53
C GLU A 91 -4.04 9.29 33.34
N GLN A 92 -4.64 9.33 32.13
CA GLN A 92 -3.96 8.89 30.91
C GLN A 92 -2.68 9.68 30.65
N PHE A 93 -2.74 11.01 30.79
CA PHE A 93 -1.55 11.86 30.70
C PHE A 93 -0.47 11.42 31.70
N MET A 94 -0.84 11.22 32.97
CA MET A 94 0.11 10.89 34.04
C MET A 94 0.78 9.55 33.82
N VAL A 95 0.02 8.53 33.45
CA VAL A 95 0.53 7.17 33.17
C VAL A 95 1.49 7.18 31.99
N LEU A 96 1.09 7.78 30.86
CA LEU A 96 1.93 7.84 29.66
C LEU A 96 3.21 8.64 29.90
N ARG A 97 3.09 9.81 30.54
CA ARG A 97 4.25 10.62 30.90
C ARG A 97 5.20 9.86 31.81
N ALA A 98 4.69 9.19 32.85
CA ALA A 98 5.51 8.42 33.78
C ALA A 98 6.21 7.23 33.11
N GLU A 99 5.59 6.62 32.10
CA GLU A 99 6.23 5.60 31.28
C GLU A 99 7.39 6.20 30.46
N LYS A 100 7.17 7.33 29.78
CA LYS A 100 8.17 7.96 28.91
C LYS A 100 9.26 8.70 29.68
N ALA A 101 9.00 9.16 30.90
CA ALA A 101 9.98 9.80 31.78
C ALA A 101 11.17 8.89 32.16
N LYS A 102 11.06 7.58 31.91
CA LYS A 102 12.12 6.59 32.11
C LYS A 102 13.16 6.57 30.97
N ARG A 103 12.91 7.28 29.87
CA ARG A 103 13.82 7.35 28.72
C ARG A 103 14.97 8.32 28.99
N LEU A 104 16.15 7.99 28.46
CA LEU A 104 17.34 8.86 28.52
C LEU A 104 17.13 10.21 27.82
N TRP A 105 16.34 10.23 26.75
CA TRP A 105 16.01 11.40 25.95
C TRP A 105 14.61 11.94 26.26
N PHE A 106 14.14 11.81 27.51
CA PHE A 106 12.83 12.33 27.89
C PHE A 106 12.79 13.87 27.87
N GLN A 107 11.73 14.41 27.28
CA GLN A 107 11.40 15.83 27.20
C GLN A 107 9.90 15.98 27.46
N GLU A 108 9.54 17.03 28.21
CA GLU A 108 8.14 17.38 28.40
C GLU A 108 7.53 17.91 27.11
N PHE A 109 6.21 17.79 27.01
CA PHE A 109 5.49 18.49 25.94
C PHE A 109 5.45 20.00 26.20
N ASP A 110 6.15 20.76 25.36
CA ASP A 110 6.40 22.20 25.55
C ASP A 110 5.15 23.04 25.79
N THR A 111 4.04 22.74 25.10
CA THR A 111 2.83 23.57 25.18
C THR A 111 1.93 23.24 26.38
N PHE A 112 2.01 22.01 26.93
CA PHE A 112 1.17 21.57 28.04
C PHE A 112 1.83 20.44 28.83
N GLY A 113 2.71 20.82 29.75
CA GLY A 113 3.42 19.90 30.66
C GLY A 113 2.71 19.68 32.00
N LEU A 114 3.37 18.95 32.90
CA LEU A 114 2.83 18.59 34.22
C LEU A 114 2.36 19.81 35.04
N LYS A 115 3.16 20.88 35.11
CA LYS A 115 2.82 22.09 35.88
C LYS A 115 1.53 22.76 35.38
N ALA A 116 1.30 22.76 34.06
CA ALA A 116 0.10 23.34 33.47
C ALA A 116 -1.14 22.51 33.84
N LEU A 117 -1.01 21.17 33.84
CA LEU A 117 -2.07 20.26 34.24
C LEU A 117 -2.43 20.42 35.73
N GLU A 118 -1.44 20.52 36.62
CA GLU A 118 -1.64 20.75 38.06
C GLU A 118 -2.27 22.12 38.34
N SER A 119 -1.83 23.16 37.64
CA SER A 119 -2.43 24.50 37.74
C SER A 119 -3.89 24.50 37.29
N LEU A 120 -4.20 23.81 36.19
CA LEU A 120 -5.56 23.69 35.67
C LEU A 120 -6.48 22.97 36.66
N GLU A 121 -6.04 21.84 37.22
CA GLU A 121 -6.79 21.12 38.25
C GLU A 121 -7.08 22.00 39.46
N THR A 122 -6.08 22.74 39.94
CA THR A 122 -6.20 23.63 41.09
C THR A 122 -7.26 24.70 40.85
N GLU A 123 -7.27 25.33 39.67
CA GLU A 123 -8.26 26.36 39.34
C GLU A 123 -9.66 25.78 39.13
N ILE A 124 -9.79 24.60 38.50
CA ILE A 124 -11.08 23.90 38.37
C ILE A 124 -11.68 23.61 39.76
N LEU A 125 -10.87 23.06 40.67
CA LEU A 125 -11.32 22.73 42.04
C LEU A 125 -11.64 23.99 42.86
N LYS A 126 -10.90 25.09 42.66
CA LYS A 126 -11.20 26.38 43.28
C LYS A 126 -12.54 26.95 42.81
N LEU A 127 -12.81 26.95 41.50
CA LEU A 127 -14.10 27.38 40.95
C LEU A 127 -15.25 26.51 41.47
N ALA A 128 -15.01 25.20 41.62
CA ALA A 128 -15.97 24.27 42.20
C ALA A 128 -16.30 24.61 43.67
N LYS A 129 -15.29 24.92 44.49
CA LYS A 129 -15.47 25.37 45.89
C LYS A 129 -16.31 26.65 45.96
N LEU A 130 -16.12 27.56 45.01
CA LEU A 130 -16.91 28.79 44.86
C LEU A 130 -18.29 28.58 44.23
N ARG A 131 -18.70 27.32 43.97
CA ARG A 131 -19.96 26.93 43.31
C ARG A 131 -20.14 27.52 41.90
N ARG A 132 -19.05 27.93 41.25
CA ARG A 132 -19.04 28.44 39.86
C ARG A 132 -18.95 27.29 38.85
N PHE A 133 -19.93 26.39 38.88
CA PHE A 133 -19.91 25.13 38.13
C PHE A 133 -19.79 25.31 36.61
N ALA A 134 -20.55 26.23 36.02
CA ALA A 134 -20.50 26.49 34.57
C ALA A 134 -19.10 26.96 34.12
N ALA A 135 -18.47 27.86 34.90
CA ALA A 135 -17.13 28.34 34.61
C ALA A 135 -16.08 27.22 34.75
N ALA A 136 -16.21 26.35 35.76
CA ALA A 136 -15.32 25.21 35.95
C ALA A 136 -15.41 24.20 34.78
N SER A 137 -16.63 23.85 34.35
CA SER A 137 -16.84 22.98 33.17
C SER A 137 -16.27 23.61 31.89
N SER A 138 -16.53 24.90 31.66
CA SER A 138 -16.02 25.61 30.49
C SER A 138 -14.49 25.67 30.48
N LEU A 139 -13.87 25.89 31.64
CA LEU A 139 -12.40 25.93 31.77
C LEU A 139 -11.77 24.60 31.36
N PHE A 140 -12.36 23.46 31.78
CA PHE A 140 -11.93 22.15 31.32
C PHE A 140 -12.10 21.99 29.81
N VAL A 141 -13.30 22.24 29.26
CA VAL A 141 -13.59 22.04 27.83
C VAL A 141 -12.65 22.86 26.95
N GLN A 142 -12.34 24.10 27.33
CA GLN A 142 -11.39 24.95 26.62
C GLN A 142 -9.94 24.43 26.66
N ASN A 143 -9.55 23.73 27.73
CA ASN A 143 -8.19 23.20 27.89
C ASN A 143 -8.02 21.73 27.45
N ALA A 144 -9.11 20.98 27.31
CA ALA A 144 -9.09 19.57 26.91
C ALA A 144 -8.31 19.30 25.61
N PRO A 145 -8.35 20.16 24.57
CA PRO A 145 -7.52 19.98 23.37
C PRO A 145 -6.02 19.93 23.67
N TYR A 146 -5.51 20.71 24.64
CA TYR A 146 -4.09 20.71 25.00
C TYR A 146 -3.70 19.44 25.76
N ILE A 147 -4.55 18.96 26.67
CA ILE A 147 -4.36 17.68 27.36
C ILE A 147 -4.30 16.55 26.33
N LYS A 148 -5.24 16.52 25.37
CA LYS A 148 -5.26 15.54 24.28
C LYS A 148 -3.99 15.60 23.43
N LYS A 149 -3.53 16.79 23.04
CA LYS A 149 -2.27 16.96 22.30
C LYS A 149 -1.06 16.41 23.07
N ALA A 150 -1.00 16.63 24.39
CA ALA A 150 0.05 16.08 25.23
C ALA A 150 -0.01 14.55 25.32
N ILE A 151 -1.20 13.97 25.48
CA ILE A 151 -1.41 12.51 25.45
C ILE A 151 -0.95 11.94 24.10
N PHE A 152 -1.34 12.57 22.97
CA PHE A 152 -0.89 12.15 21.63
C PHE A 152 0.63 12.24 21.45
N HIS A 153 1.27 13.27 22.02
CA HIS A 153 2.72 13.40 22.04
C HIS A 153 3.37 12.22 22.76
N TYR A 154 2.92 11.87 23.97
CA TYR A 154 3.50 10.75 24.72
C TYR A 154 3.21 9.37 24.10
N HIS A 155 2.05 9.18 23.44
CA HIS A 155 1.80 7.98 22.64
C HIS A 155 2.78 7.82 21.47
N ARG A 156 3.12 8.93 20.80
CA ARG A 156 4.02 8.94 19.64
C ARG A 156 5.49 9.20 20.01
N TYR A 157 5.81 9.25 21.30
CA TYR A 157 7.12 9.68 21.81
C TYR A 157 8.28 8.87 21.22
N ASP A 158 8.13 7.55 21.21
CA ASP A 158 9.17 6.64 20.71
C ASP A 158 9.10 6.43 19.18
N ARG A 159 8.19 7.12 18.44
CA ARG A 159 7.90 6.85 17.02
C ARG A 159 9.11 7.05 16.10
N ALA A 160 9.84 8.16 16.25
CA ALA A 160 10.99 8.45 15.40
C ALA A 160 12.14 7.46 15.66
N PHE A 161 12.43 7.22 16.95
CA PHE A 161 13.42 6.24 17.39
C PHE A 161 13.11 4.83 16.88
N LEU A 162 11.89 4.35 17.09
CA LEU A 162 11.48 3.03 16.65
C LEU A 162 11.38 2.94 15.12
N GLY A 163 10.96 4.02 14.45
CA GLY A 163 10.97 4.13 13.00
C GLY A 163 12.37 3.97 12.42
N ALA A 164 13.39 4.57 13.03
CA ALA A 164 14.78 4.38 12.66
C ALA A 164 15.25 2.93 12.89
N ALA A 165 14.93 2.34 14.04
CA ALA A 165 15.27 0.94 14.35
C ALA A 165 14.65 -0.05 13.35
N ILE A 166 13.36 0.10 13.05
CA ILE A 166 12.66 -0.71 12.04
C ILE A 166 13.26 -0.52 10.65
N SER A 167 13.62 0.72 10.28
CA SER A 167 14.30 0.99 9.01
C SER A 167 15.64 0.27 8.93
N CYS A 168 16.44 0.27 10.01
CA CYS A 168 17.66 -0.52 10.10
C CYS A 168 17.39 -2.03 9.96
N CYS A 169 16.31 -2.58 10.55
CA CYS A 169 15.93 -3.97 10.32
C CYS A 169 15.71 -4.27 8.84
N PHE A 170 14.94 -3.44 8.13
CA PHE A 170 14.71 -3.62 6.70
C PHE A 170 16.01 -3.50 5.89
N MET A 171 16.85 -2.49 6.18
CA MET A 171 18.11 -2.31 5.48
C MET A 171 19.06 -3.50 5.68
N THR A 172 19.21 -3.97 6.92
CA THR A 172 20.08 -5.12 7.24
C THR A 172 19.52 -6.43 6.69
N TRP A 173 18.20 -6.61 6.65
CA TRP A 173 17.56 -7.74 5.99
C TRP A 173 17.81 -7.73 4.48
N ILE A 174 17.61 -6.58 3.82
CA ILE A 174 17.91 -6.42 2.39
C ILE A 174 19.39 -6.71 2.12
N ALA A 175 20.29 -6.21 2.98
CA ALA A 175 21.73 -6.48 2.87
C ALA A 175 22.06 -7.98 3.04
N LEU A 176 21.35 -8.69 3.94
CA LEU A 176 21.51 -10.13 4.09
C LEU A 176 21.00 -10.89 2.87
N VAL A 177 19.84 -10.52 2.33
CA VAL A 177 19.31 -11.11 1.09
C VAL A 177 20.27 -10.85 -0.07
N TRP A 178 20.79 -9.63 -0.19
CA TRP A 178 21.81 -9.28 -1.17
C TRP A 178 23.04 -10.17 -1.02
N CYS A 179 23.59 -10.28 0.19
CA CYS A 179 24.69 -11.18 0.52
C CYS A 179 24.38 -12.63 0.12
N TYR A 180 23.19 -13.12 0.41
CA TYR A 180 22.75 -14.47 0.07
C TYR A 180 22.74 -14.71 -1.44
N LEU A 181 22.34 -13.71 -2.23
CA LEU A 181 22.26 -13.78 -3.68
C LEU A 181 23.62 -13.63 -4.37
N THR A 182 24.52 -12.80 -3.82
CA THR A 182 25.84 -12.52 -4.42
C THR A 182 26.99 -13.36 -3.88
N ARG A 183 26.78 -14.16 -2.82
CA ARG A 183 27.83 -15.02 -2.26
C ARG A 183 28.28 -16.08 -3.26
N ASP A 184 29.48 -16.58 -3.01
CA ASP A 184 29.87 -17.87 -3.56
C ASP A 184 28.93 -18.96 -3.00
N ARG A 185 28.27 -19.70 -3.91
CA ARG A 185 27.32 -20.78 -3.56
C ARG A 185 27.98 -21.92 -2.79
N SER A 186 29.32 -22.00 -2.78
CA SER A 186 30.08 -22.92 -1.93
C SER A 186 29.95 -22.61 -0.43
N ILE A 187 29.59 -21.37 -0.04
CA ILE A 187 29.53 -20.91 1.35
C ILE A 187 28.10 -21.09 1.90
N SER A 188 27.94 -21.99 2.88
CA SER A 188 26.66 -22.19 3.57
C SER A 188 26.43 -21.14 4.68
N ILE A 189 25.36 -20.35 4.53
CA ILE A 189 24.91 -19.30 5.48
C ILE A 189 24.26 -19.88 6.74
N PHE A 190 23.76 -21.12 6.69
CA PHE A 190 23.04 -21.73 7.81
C PHE A 190 23.93 -22.71 8.57
N THR A 191 25.13 -22.25 8.92
CA THR A 191 26.08 -23.01 9.74
C THR A 191 26.25 -22.36 11.11
N ARG A 192 26.66 -23.13 12.11
CA ARG A 192 26.89 -22.58 13.46
C ARG A 192 27.90 -21.42 13.44
N ASN A 193 28.95 -21.53 12.63
CA ASN A 193 30.00 -20.51 12.54
C ASN A 193 29.52 -19.20 11.93
N THR A 194 28.48 -19.23 11.08
CA THR A 194 27.92 -18.04 10.45
C THR A 194 26.83 -17.40 11.30
N LEU A 195 26.01 -18.20 11.98
CA LEU A 195 24.91 -17.73 12.82
C LEU A 195 25.34 -17.27 14.22
N VAL A 196 26.45 -17.77 14.76
CA VAL A 196 26.95 -17.33 16.07
C VAL A 196 27.66 -15.98 15.92
N PRO A 197 27.23 -14.93 16.64
CA PRO A 197 27.86 -13.63 16.52
C PRO A 197 29.34 -13.66 16.89
N ASN A 198 30.18 -12.95 16.14
CA ASN A 198 31.59 -12.83 16.50
C ASN A 198 31.76 -12.00 17.79
N ARG A 199 32.99 -11.92 18.31
CA ARG A 199 33.26 -11.24 19.59
C ARG A 199 32.81 -9.78 19.59
N MET A 200 33.05 -9.06 18.48
CA MET A 200 32.67 -7.65 18.35
C MET A 200 31.15 -7.48 18.39
N PHE A 201 30.41 -8.24 17.58
CA PHE A 201 28.94 -8.16 17.56
C PHE A 201 28.30 -8.70 18.83
N SER A 202 28.90 -9.70 19.48
CA SER A 202 28.46 -10.18 20.80
C SER A 202 28.55 -9.05 21.85
N SER A 203 29.64 -8.27 21.84
CA SER A 203 29.77 -7.09 22.70
C SER A 203 28.74 -6.01 22.36
N LEU A 204 28.51 -5.71 21.08
CA LEU A 204 27.50 -4.72 20.65
C LEU A 204 26.07 -5.13 21.05
N ILE A 205 25.72 -6.41 20.87
CA ILE A 205 24.44 -6.97 21.30
C ILE A 205 24.32 -6.86 22.83
N GLY A 206 25.36 -7.19 23.58
CA GLY A 206 25.39 -7.04 25.03
C GLY A 206 25.17 -5.59 25.48
N CYS A 207 25.83 -4.63 24.85
CA CYS A 207 25.63 -3.20 25.10
C CYS A 207 24.20 -2.75 24.77
N MET A 208 23.62 -3.23 23.66
CA MET A 208 22.25 -2.91 23.28
C MET A 208 21.23 -3.52 24.27
N VAL A 209 21.45 -4.74 24.74
CA VAL A 209 20.62 -5.35 25.80
C VAL A 209 20.68 -4.51 27.07
N PHE A 210 21.89 -4.11 27.50
CA PHE A 210 22.05 -3.23 28.66
C PHE A 210 21.31 -1.90 28.49
N PHE A 211 21.43 -1.28 27.30
CA PHE A 211 20.71 -0.05 26.96
C PHE A 211 19.18 -0.23 27.04
N CYS A 212 18.65 -1.35 26.54
CA CYS A 212 17.23 -1.67 26.60
C CYS A 212 16.72 -1.84 28.04
N ILE A 213 17.50 -2.50 28.89
CA ILE A 213 17.21 -2.66 30.32
C ILE A 213 17.21 -1.29 31.02
N TYR A 214 18.28 -0.52 30.80
CA TYR A 214 18.48 0.77 31.44
C TYR A 214 17.36 1.76 31.09
N CYS A 215 16.96 1.83 29.80
CA CYS A 215 15.86 2.69 29.34
C CYS A 215 14.46 2.10 29.61
N ARG A 216 14.35 0.91 30.23
CA ARG A 216 13.12 0.15 30.47
C ARG A 216 12.22 0.08 29.22
N LEU A 217 12.82 -0.30 28.10
CA LEU A 217 12.08 -0.45 26.84
C LEU A 217 11.18 -1.70 26.89
N PRO A 218 9.95 -1.64 26.34
CA PRO A 218 9.09 -2.82 26.18
C PRO A 218 9.80 -3.92 25.39
N LEU A 219 9.55 -5.20 25.69
CA LEU A 219 10.20 -6.34 25.03
C LEU A 219 10.06 -6.31 23.50
N THR A 220 8.94 -5.80 22.98
CA THR A 220 8.75 -5.62 21.54
C THR A 220 9.82 -4.72 20.91
N ASN A 221 10.23 -3.66 21.59
CA ASN A 221 11.28 -2.75 21.12
C ASN A 221 12.66 -3.42 21.09
N TRP A 222 12.90 -4.42 21.95
CA TRP A 222 14.18 -5.12 21.99
C TRP A 222 14.41 -5.88 20.69
N PHE A 223 13.39 -6.54 20.15
CA PHE A 223 13.49 -7.25 18.88
C PHE A 223 13.94 -6.32 17.75
N TYR A 224 13.35 -5.14 17.64
CA TYR A 224 13.70 -4.17 16.60
C TYR A 224 15.10 -3.58 16.76
N LEU A 225 15.65 -3.55 17.97
CA LEU A 225 16.99 -3.02 18.22
C LEU A 225 18.09 -4.08 18.10
N LEU A 226 17.78 -5.33 18.46
CA LEU A 226 18.75 -6.43 18.46
C LEU A 226 18.83 -7.12 17.09
N LEU A 227 17.72 -7.24 16.36
CA LEU A 227 17.68 -7.87 15.05
C LEU A 227 18.70 -7.31 14.06
N PRO A 228 18.82 -5.98 13.83
CA PRO A 228 19.77 -5.47 12.84
C PRO A 228 21.22 -5.76 13.24
N LEU A 229 21.55 -5.74 14.53
CA LEU A 229 22.89 -6.09 15.02
C LEU A 229 23.20 -7.58 14.77
N PHE A 230 22.23 -8.45 15.02
CA PHE A 230 22.36 -9.87 14.74
C PHE A 230 22.54 -10.13 13.24
N LEU A 231 21.71 -9.54 12.39
CA LEU A 231 21.81 -9.71 10.94
C LEU A 231 23.14 -9.19 10.38
N LEU A 232 23.62 -8.04 10.86
CA LEU A 232 24.95 -7.52 10.51
C LEU A 232 26.07 -8.48 10.93
N SER A 233 25.93 -9.14 12.08
CA SER A 233 26.90 -10.16 12.49
C SER A 233 26.95 -11.34 11.54
N VAL A 234 25.80 -11.80 11.03
CA VAL A 234 25.75 -12.89 10.06
C VAL A 234 26.41 -12.45 8.75
N ILE A 235 26.11 -11.24 8.26
CA ILE A 235 26.73 -10.67 7.06
C ILE A 235 28.25 -10.60 7.22
N GLU A 236 28.73 -10.12 8.37
CA GLU A 236 30.17 -10.03 8.66
C GLU A 236 30.82 -11.41 8.67
N ASN A 237 30.21 -12.40 9.31
CA ASN A 237 30.75 -13.77 9.38
C ASN A 237 30.82 -14.44 7.99
N VAL A 238 29.94 -14.06 7.06
CA VAL A 238 29.88 -14.65 5.70
C VAL A 238 30.83 -13.94 4.73
N LEU A 239 30.85 -12.61 4.74
CA LEU A 239 31.58 -11.83 3.73
C LEU A 239 32.92 -11.29 4.23
N ASN A 240 33.15 -11.29 5.55
CA ASN A 240 34.29 -10.65 6.19
C ASN A 240 34.42 -9.19 5.72
N VAL A 241 33.31 -8.45 5.80
CA VAL A 241 33.16 -7.10 5.24
C VAL A 241 34.20 -6.16 5.84
N THR A 242 34.46 -6.26 7.15
CA THR A 242 35.46 -5.43 7.81
C THR A 242 36.84 -5.59 7.16
N ALA A 243 37.27 -6.82 6.92
CA ALA A 243 38.56 -7.09 6.29
C ALA A 243 38.63 -6.53 4.86
N ARG A 244 37.60 -6.80 4.05
CA ARG A 244 37.52 -6.32 2.66
C ARG A 244 37.51 -4.80 2.57
N VAL A 245 36.78 -4.11 3.46
CA VAL A 245 36.76 -2.65 3.51
C VAL A 245 38.13 -2.11 3.93
N CYS A 246 38.81 -2.72 4.89
CA CYS A 246 40.16 -2.32 5.28
C CYS A 246 41.16 -2.50 4.14
N GLU A 247 41.11 -3.61 3.41
CA GLU A 247 41.94 -3.85 2.23
C GLU A 247 41.66 -2.85 1.11
N PHE A 248 40.38 -2.58 0.84
CA PHE A 248 39.95 -1.59 -0.14
C PHE A 248 40.45 -0.18 0.20
N ILE A 249 40.31 0.25 1.47
CA ILE A 249 40.81 1.55 1.92
C ILE A 249 42.33 1.61 1.77
N ARG A 250 43.07 0.57 2.19
CA ARG A 250 44.54 0.52 2.02
C ARG A 250 44.93 0.62 0.54
N TYR A 251 44.22 -0.09 -0.34
CA TYR A 251 44.43 -0.03 -1.78
C TYR A 251 44.20 1.38 -2.34
N CYS A 252 43.12 2.05 -1.92
CA CYS A 252 42.84 3.42 -2.35
C CYS A 252 43.90 4.41 -1.86
N VAL A 253 44.38 4.25 -0.62
CA VAL A 253 45.43 5.08 -0.05
C VAL A 253 46.77 4.84 -0.72
N SER A 254 47.12 3.59 -1.06
CA SER A 254 48.42 3.29 -1.70
C SER A 254 48.46 3.68 -3.18
N ASN A 255 47.33 3.67 -3.87
CA ASN A 255 47.24 3.96 -5.31
C ASN A 255 46.56 5.30 -5.61
N TYR A 256 46.50 6.22 -4.65
CA TYR A 256 45.77 7.50 -4.83
C TYR A 256 46.30 8.34 -6.01
N SER A 257 47.57 8.20 -6.36
CA SER A 257 48.22 8.95 -7.46
C SER A 257 48.07 8.29 -8.83
N THR A 258 47.71 7.00 -8.89
CA THR A 258 47.63 6.20 -10.13
C THR A 258 46.22 5.72 -10.45
N ALA A 259 45.27 5.82 -9.51
CA ALA A 259 43.89 5.46 -9.71
C ALA A 259 43.22 6.40 -10.74
N SER A 260 42.75 5.85 -11.84
CA SER A 260 41.97 6.58 -12.85
C SER A 260 40.67 7.11 -12.25
N PHE A 261 40.24 8.32 -12.65
CA PHE A 261 38.93 8.88 -12.30
C PHE A 261 37.76 7.94 -12.62
N THR A 262 37.93 7.08 -13.63
CA THR A 262 36.93 6.06 -14.03
C THR A 262 36.60 5.07 -12.91
N PHE A 263 37.55 4.78 -12.01
CA PHE A 263 37.37 3.88 -10.87
C PHE A 263 36.31 4.37 -9.88
N LEU A 264 36.20 5.69 -9.67
CA LEU A 264 35.18 6.31 -8.82
C LEU A 264 33.91 6.62 -9.61
N LEU A 265 34.05 7.00 -10.87
CA LEU A 265 32.93 7.42 -11.71
C LEU A 265 31.93 6.28 -11.96
N GLN A 266 32.40 5.06 -12.26
CA GLN A 266 31.52 3.92 -12.53
C GLN A 266 30.60 3.53 -11.35
N PRO A 267 31.11 3.29 -10.12
CA PRO A 267 30.23 2.98 -8.98
C PRO A 267 29.34 4.17 -8.63
N PHE A 268 29.83 5.41 -8.76
CA PHE A 268 29.02 6.61 -8.53
C PHE A 268 27.84 6.71 -9.50
N LEU A 269 28.07 6.53 -10.80
CA LEU A 269 27.01 6.51 -11.81
C LEU A 269 26.03 5.35 -11.58
N GLY A 270 26.53 4.17 -11.17
CA GLY A 270 25.70 3.02 -10.83
C GLY A 270 24.79 3.29 -9.62
N VAL A 271 25.31 3.94 -8.57
CA VAL A 271 24.52 4.37 -7.40
C VAL A 271 23.48 5.40 -7.82
N ILE A 272 23.86 6.43 -8.59
CA ILE A 272 22.90 7.43 -9.08
C ILE A 272 21.78 6.76 -9.90
N GLY A 273 22.14 5.90 -10.87
CA GLY A 273 21.15 5.22 -11.71
C GLY A 273 20.18 4.37 -10.89
N THR A 274 20.70 3.61 -9.93
CA THR A 274 19.87 2.78 -9.04
C THR A 274 19.00 3.64 -8.12
N SER A 275 19.54 4.73 -7.57
CA SER A 275 18.79 5.66 -6.72
C SER A 275 17.67 6.37 -7.48
N VAL A 276 17.91 6.81 -8.71
CA VAL A 276 16.88 7.42 -9.57
C VAL A 276 15.77 6.41 -9.87
N LEU A 277 16.11 5.17 -10.22
CA LEU A 277 15.14 4.12 -10.48
C LEU A 277 14.29 3.82 -9.23
N LEU A 278 14.93 3.62 -8.08
CA LEU A 278 14.23 3.38 -6.81
C LEU A 278 13.35 4.57 -6.42
N PHE A 279 13.81 5.80 -6.66
CA PHE A 279 13.02 6.99 -6.44
C PHE A 279 11.78 7.02 -7.33
N VAL A 280 11.90 6.67 -8.62
CA VAL A 280 10.75 6.51 -9.52
C VAL A 280 9.79 5.44 -9.00
N PHE A 281 10.29 4.28 -8.57
CA PHE A 281 9.42 3.25 -7.99
C PHE A 281 8.67 3.72 -6.75
N VAL A 282 9.34 4.42 -5.82
CA VAL A 282 8.70 4.94 -4.60
C VAL A 282 7.69 6.02 -4.92
N ILE A 283 8.02 6.96 -5.81
CA ILE A 283 7.12 8.08 -6.11
C ILE A 283 5.88 7.66 -6.89
N ILE A 284 5.91 6.53 -7.61
CA ILE A 284 4.71 5.91 -8.22
C ILE A 284 3.65 5.56 -7.17
N PHE A 285 4.05 5.11 -5.97
CA PHE A 285 3.10 4.84 -4.88
C PHE A 285 2.47 6.12 -4.30
N MET A 286 3.19 7.25 -4.38
CA MET A 286 2.67 8.55 -3.94
C MET A 286 1.78 9.17 -5.01
N ASP A 287 2.18 9.02 -6.28
CA ASP A 287 1.52 9.58 -7.44
C ASP A 287 1.78 8.70 -8.67
N ARG A 288 0.72 8.03 -9.14
CA ARG A 288 0.82 7.10 -10.27
C ARG A 288 1.29 7.76 -11.56
N ARG A 289 1.19 9.09 -11.72
CA ARG A 289 1.60 9.80 -12.95
C ARG A 289 3.08 9.58 -13.28
N PHE A 290 3.91 9.29 -12.27
CA PHE A 290 5.31 8.92 -12.47
C PHE A 290 5.50 7.55 -13.15
N LEU A 291 4.45 6.75 -13.28
CA LEU A 291 4.47 5.52 -14.07
C LEU A 291 4.74 5.81 -15.56
N SER A 292 4.35 6.99 -16.06
CA SER A 292 4.68 7.43 -17.41
C SER A 292 6.19 7.63 -17.60
N ALA A 293 6.89 8.12 -16.57
CA ALA A 293 8.36 8.21 -16.59
C ALA A 293 8.99 6.80 -16.66
N LEU A 294 8.37 5.81 -16.00
CA LEU A 294 8.82 4.43 -16.09
C LEU A 294 8.65 3.84 -17.50
N PHE A 295 7.53 4.11 -18.18
CA PHE A 295 7.35 3.68 -19.57
C PHE A 295 8.37 4.33 -20.51
N VAL A 296 8.72 5.60 -20.27
CA VAL A 296 9.79 6.29 -21.01
C VAL A 296 11.15 5.60 -20.76
N LEU A 297 11.48 5.28 -19.51
CA LEU A 297 12.72 4.57 -19.17
C LEU A 297 12.79 3.20 -19.83
N LEU A 298 11.68 2.46 -19.88
CA LEU A 298 11.61 1.14 -20.52
C LEU A 298 11.90 1.19 -22.04
N MET A 299 11.66 2.32 -22.72
CA MET A 299 12.00 2.45 -24.15
C MET A 299 13.51 2.37 -24.43
N PHE A 300 14.34 2.72 -23.44
CA PHE A 300 15.80 2.71 -23.56
C PHE A 300 16.41 1.34 -23.25
N VAL A 301 15.61 0.36 -22.82
CA VAL A 301 16.08 -1.01 -22.65
C VAL A 301 16.32 -1.61 -24.04
N PRO A 302 17.53 -2.16 -24.33
CA PRO A 302 17.89 -2.64 -25.67
C PRO A 302 16.89 -3.62 -26.29
N TYR A 303 16.32 -4.50 -25.46
CA TYR A 303 15.32 -5.49 -25.88
C TYR A 303 13.96 -4.89 -26.24
N LEU A 304 13.66 -3.66 -25.80
CA LEU A 304 12.36 -3.00 -25.98
C LEU A 304 12.38 -1.89 -27.03
N TYR A 305 13.51 -1.64 -27.68
CA TYR A 305 13.65 -0.58 -28.69
C TYR A 305 12.66 -0.76 -29.86
N SER A 306 12.49 -2.01 -30.32
CA SER A 306 11.54 -2.39 -31.36
C SER A 306 10.06 -2.32 -30.93
N SER A 307 9.80 -2.16 -29.61
CA SER A 307 8.47 -2.03 -29.01
C SER A 307 8.21 -0.64 -28.43
N SER A 308 9.00 0.38 -28.77
CA SER A 308 8.82 1.75 -28.29
C SER A 308 7.39 2.28 -28.48
N LEU A 309 6.70 1.85 -29.55
CA LEU A 309 5.31 2.23 -29.82
C LEU A 309 4.32 1.77 -28.74
N THR A 310 4.48 0.58 -28.16
CA THR A 310 3.58 0.09 -27.09
C THR A 310 3.86 0.79 -25.76
N CYS A 311 5.13 1.11 -25.47
CA CYS A 311 5.48 1.98 -24.33
C CYS A 311 4.86 3.37 -24.47
N VAL A 312 4.94 3.99 -25.65
CA VAL A 312 4.34 5.30 -25.92
C VAL A 312 2.82 5.26 -25.76
N ALA A 313 2.17 4.18 -26.21
CA ALA A 313 0.72 4.00 -26.04
C ALA A 313 0.31 3.93 -24.56
N LEU A 314 1.20 3.51 -23.65
CA LEU A 314 0.92 3.40 -22.22
C LEU A 314 1.13 4.71 -21.44
N ILE A 315 1.89 5.67 -21.98
CA ILE A 315 2.20 6.96 -21.33
C ILE A 315 0.95 7.75 -20.88
N PRO A 316 -0.16 7.81 -21.65
CA PRO A 316 -1.32 8.62 -21.25
C PRO A 316 -2.12 8.04 -20.07
N PHE A 317 -2.10 6.72 -19.87
CA PHE A 317 -3.00 6.04 -18.94
C PHE A 317 -2.89 6.49 -17.48
N PRO A 318 -1.69 6.70 -16.92
CA PRO A 318 -1.55 7.19 -15.54
C PRO A 318 -2.14 8.59 -15.29
N PHE A 319 -2.34 9.39 -16.35
CA PHE A 319 -2.93 10.74 -16.28
C PHE A 319 -4.46 10.74 -16.40
N LEU A 320 -5.08 9.63 -16.80
CA LEU A 320 -6.54 9.52 -16.85
C LEU A 320 -7.13 9.58 -15.43
N PRO A 321 -8.44 9.79 -15.24
CA PRO A 321 -9.08 9.69 -13.93
C PRO A 321 -9.00 8.27 -13.37
N ASN A 322 -9.02 8.09 -12.04
CA ASN A 322 -9.09 6.75 -11.46
C ASN A 322 -10.37 6.04 -11.92
N VAL A 323 -10.24 4.78 -12.30
CA VAL A 323 -11.38 3.90 -12.59
C VAL A 323 -12.33 3.89 -11.39
N GLY A 324 -13.64 3.96 -11.65
CA GLY A 324 -14.69 4.09 -10.64
C GLY A 324 -15.24 5.51 -10.47
N ARG A 325 -14.53 6.55 -10.95
CA ARG A 325 -15.02 7.95 -10.89
C ARG A 325 -15.85 8.38 -12.10
N SER A 326 -15.58 7.81 -13.25
CA SER A 326 -16.23 8.18 -14.51
C SER A 326 -16.37 6.96 -15.41
N GLU A 327 -17.58 6.71 -15.90
CA GLU A 327 -17.84 5.66 -16.88
C GLU A 327 -17.55 6.17 -18.29
N ILE A 328 -16.85 5.36 -19.10
CA ILE A 328 -16.56 5.69 -20.51
C ILE A 328 -16.90 4.46 -21.39
N PRO A 329 -18.19 4.17 -21.62
CA PRO A 329 -18.62 2.96 -22.32
C PRO A 329 -18.04 2.79 -23.73
N LEU A 330 -17.77 3.91 -24.42
CA LEU A 330 -17.16 3.89 -25.75
C LEU A 330 -15.78 3.20 -25.77
N LEU A 331 -14.97 3.38 -24.71
CA LEU A 331 -13.65 2.73 -24.62
C LEU A 331 -13.78 1.25 -24.26
N CYS A 332 -14.77 0.87 -23.43
CA CYS A 332 -15.10 -0.52 -23.15
C CYS A 332 -15.54 -1.30 -24.40
N ILE A 333 -16.27 -0.65 -25.32
CA ILE A 333 -16.67 -1.24 -26.61
C ILE A 333 -15.50 -1.23 -27.60
N GLY A 334 -14.76 -0.12 -27.65
CA GLY A 334 -13.68 0.11 -28.61
C GLY A 334 -12.54 -0.90 -28.45
N ALA A 335 -12.20 -1.31 -27.24
CA ALA A 335 -11.13 -2.27 -26.99
C ALA A 335 -11.38 -3.66 -27.64
N PRO A 336 -12.44 -4.42 -27.30
CA PRO A 336 -12.72 -5.70 -27.94
C PRO A 336 -12.95 -5.58 -29.44
N LEU A 337 -13.57 -4.50 -29.93
CA LEU A 337 -13.74 -4.25 -31.36
C LEU A 337 -12.39 -4.09 -32.09
N THR A 338 -11.47 -3.30 -31.52
CA THR A 338 -10.14 -3.07 -32.08
C THR A 338 -9.36 -4.37 -32.16
N LEU A 339 -9.39 -5.17 -31.09
CA LEU A 339 -8.73 -6.47 -31.07
C LEU A 339 -9.38 -7.45 -32.07
N ALA A 340 -10.71 -7.46 -32.19
CA ALA A 340 -11.42 -8.29 -33.16
C ALA A 340 -10.98 -7.98 -34.60
N ILE A 341 -10.80 -6.70 -34.95
CA ILE A 341 -10.35 -6.25 -36.27
C ILE A 341 -8.89 -6.68 -36.50
N ILE A 342 -8.02 -6.53 -35.50
CA ILE A 342 -6.61 -6.96 -35.59
C ILE A 342 -6.52 -8.47 -35.86
N LEU A 343 -7.27 -9.28 -35.10
CA LEU A 343 -7.29 -10.74 -35.29
C LEU A 343 -7.85 -11.14 -36.65
N ARG A 344 -8.78 -10.36 -37.22
CA ARG A 344 -9.30 -10.61 -38.56
C ARG A 344 -8.25 -10.38 -39.66
N LYS A 345 -7.31 -9.45 -39.44
CA LYS A 345 -6.24 -9.10 -40.39
C LYS A 345 -4.98 -9.94 -40.24
N LEU A 346 -4.69 -10.49 -39.06
CA LEU A 346 -3.49 -11.30 -38.78
C LEU A 346 -3.28 -12.50 -39.74
N PRO A 347 -4.33 -13.25 -40.16
CA PRO A 347 -4.19 -14.37 -41.08
C PRO A 347 -3.77 -14.01 -42.51
N LEU A 348 -3.77 -12.72 -42.87
CA LEU A 348 -3.24 -12.26 -44.17
C LEU A 348 -1.71 -12.43 -44.25
N HIS A 349 -1.04 -12.64 -43.12
CA HIS A 349 0.38 -12.94 -43.09
C HIS A 349 0.64 -14.42 -43.43
N PRO A 350 1.55 -14.75 -44.37
CA PRO A 350 1.78 -16.13 -44.84
C PRO A 350 2.10 -17.14 -43.72
N LEU A 351 2.76 -16.68 -42.64
CA LEU A 351 3.12 -17.52 -41.49
C LEU A 351 1.93 -17.89 -40.59
N LEU A 352 0.81 -17.16 -40.67
CA LEU A 352 -0.35 -17.30 -39.77
C LEU A 352 -1.61 -17.80 -40.49
N GLU A 353 -1.55 -17.93 -41.82
CA GLU A 353 -2.66 -18.36 -42.69
C GLU A 353 -3.25 -19.71 -42.26
N LYS A 354 -2.39 -20.67 -41.89
CA LYS A 354 -2.78 -22.03 -41.41
C LYS A 354 -3.66 -22.00 -40.15
N LYS A 355 -3.77 -20.86 -39.47
CA LYS A 355 -4.51 -20.69 -38.22
C LYS A 355 -5.66 -19.68 -38.36
N SER A 356 -6.00 -19.30 -39.59
CA SER A 356 -7.06 -18.35 -39.93
C SER A 356 -8.40 -18.64 -39.24
N GLU A 357 -8.77 -19.91 -39.10
CA GLU A 357 -10.02 -20.33 -38.45
C GLU A 357 -10.06 -19.98 -36.96
N ASN A 358 -8.95 -20.19 -36.24
CA ASN A 358 -8.87 -19.85 -34.80
C ASN A 358 -8.99 -18.33 -34.60
N PHE A 359 -8.29 -17.54 -35.43
CA PHE A 359 -8.36 -16.08 -35.39
C PHE A 359 -9.76 -15.56 -35.71
N ARG A 360 -10.47 -16.20 -36.66
CA ARG A 360 -11.86 -15.87 -37.00
C ARG A 360 -12.80 -16.15 -35.82
N ARG A 361 -12.65 -17.28 -35.12
CA ARG A 361 -13.46 -17.61 -33.92
C ARG A 361 -13.22 -16.62 -32.78
N LEU A 362 -11.97 -16.28 -32.51
CA LEU A 362 -11.61 -15.29 -31.48
C LEU A 362 -12.13 -13.89 -31.82
N SER A 363 -12.03 -13.48 -33.09
CA SER A 363 -12.60 -12.23 -33.58
C SER A 363 -14.12 -12.21 -33.40
N ALA A 364 -14.82 -13.29 -33.73
CA ALA A 364 -16.27 -13.40 -33.51
C ALA A 364 -16.66 -13.30 -32.03
N MET A 365 -15.92 -13.97 -31.14
CA MET A 365 -16.13 -13.88 -29.69
C MET A 365 -16.00 -12.43 -29.19
N LEU A 366 -14.97 -11.70 -29.62
CA LEU A 366 -14.75 -10.31 -29.25
C LEU A 366 -15.82 -9.36 -29.83
N MET A 367 -16.32 -9.63 -31.04
CA MET A 367 -17.45 -8.89 -31.62
C MET A 367 -18.72 -9.10 -30.78
N VAL A 368 -18.98 -10.33 -30.32
CA VAL A 368 -20.08 -10.61 -29.40
C VAL A 368 -19.88 -9.86 -28.08
N THR A 369 -18.68 -9.90 -27.50
CA THR A 369 -18.35 -9.12 -26.28
C THR A 369 -18.61 -7.62 -26.46
N ALA A 370 -18.11 -7.02 -27.54
CA ALA A 370 -18.33 -5.60 -27.84
C ALA A 370 -19.84 -5.27 -27.99
N THR A 371 -20.59 -6.17 -28.62
CA THR A 371 -22.05 -6.03 -28.78
C THR A 371 -22.77 -6.13 -27.44
N LEU A 372 -22.37 -7.07 -26.57
CA LEU A 372 -22.93 -7.20 -25.23
C LEU A 372 -22.70 -5.94 -24.39
N ILE A 373 -21.50 -5.36 -24.44
CA ILE A 373 -21.17 -4.11 -23.73
C ILE A 373 -21.97 -2.93 -24.30
N LEU A 374 -22.12 -2.85 -25.63
CA LEU A 374 -22.93 -1.81 -26.28
C LEU A 374 -24.39 -1.90 -25.82
N VAL A 375 -24.95 -3.11 -25.81
CA VAL A 375 -26.33 -3.37 -25.41
C VAL A 375 -26.52 -3.06 -23.91
N SER A 376 -25.63 -3.53 -23.04
CA SER A 376 -25.71 -3.24 -21.59
C SER A 376 -25.61 -1.75 -21.30
N SER A 377 -24.68 -1.05 -21.95
CA SER A 377 -24.40 0.36 -21.66
C SER A 377 -25.48 1.32 -22.18
N TYR A 378 -26.09 1.03 -23.34
CA TYR A 378 -26.99 2.00 -24.01
C TYR A 378 -28.44 1.56 -24.12
N LEU A 379 -28.74 0.26 -24.15
CA LEU A 379 -30.13 -0.24 -24.24
C LEU A 379 -30.75 -0.48 -22.87
N PHE A 380 -29.95 -0.84 -21.85
CA PHE A 380 -30.47 -1.25 -20.54
C PHE A 380 -30.38 -0.19 -19.44
N GLN A 381 -29.74 0.97 -19.66
CA GLN A 381 -29.76 2.11 -18.72
C GLN A 381 -31.17 2.66 -18.42
N LYS A 382 -32.21 2.26 -19.17
CA LYS A 382 -33.60 2.74 -19.00
C LYS A 382 -34.61 1.71 -18.47
N VAL A 383 -34.23 0.44 -18.26
CA VAL A 383 -35.19 -0.59 -17.83
C VAL A 383 -34.70 -1.24 -16.55
N GLY A 384 -35.06 -0.65 -15.42
CA GLY A 384 -34.87 -1.26 -14.12
C GLY A 384 -35.68 -2.56 -14.00
N PHE A 385 -35.07 -3.54 -13.32
CA PHE A 385 -35.70 -4.69 -12.65
C PHE A 385 -35.79 -6.04 -13.37
N PHE A 386 -35.69 -6.15 -14.70
CA PHE A 386 -35.83 -7.46 -15.38
C PHE A 386 -34.50 -8.14 -15.80
N THR A 387 -33.37 -7.46 -15.65
CA THR A 387 -32.08 -7.87 -16.24
C THR A 387 -31.16 -8.65 -15.31
N SER A 388 -31.27 -8.53 -13.98
CA SER A 388 -30.42 -9.23 -13.01
C SER A 388 -30.45 -10.74 -13.20
N ALA A 389 -31.63 -11.31 -13.47
CA ALA A 389 -31.81 -12.75 -13.56
C ALA A 389 -31.17 -13.36 -14.83
N ILE A 390 -31.26 -12.65 -15.97
CA ILE A 390 -30.72 -13.12 -17.25
C ILE A 390 -29.21 -12.88 -17.34
N HIS A 391 -28.72 -11.74 -16.82
CA HIS A 391 -27.27 -11.48 -16.74
C HIS A 391 -26.59 -12.45 -15.77
N LEU A 392 -27.18 -12.69 -14.59
CA LEU A 392 -26.63 -13.66 -13.64
C LEU A 392 -26.72 -15.08 -14.20
N GLN A 393 -27.80 -15.51 -14.86
CA GLN A 393 -27.87 -16.87 -15.44
C GLN A 393 -26.95 -17.08 -16.66
N LEU A 394 -26.71 -16.05 -17.49
CA LEU A 394 -25.76 -16.16 -18.60
C LEU A 394 -24.31 -16.11 -18.12
N VAL A 395 -23.99 -15.23 -17.15
CA VAL A 395 -22.67 -15.18 -16.52
C VAL A 395 -22.41 -16.48 -15.76
N TYR A 396 -23.33 -16.94 -14.90
CA TYR A 396 -23.20 -18.18 -14.13
C TYR A 396 -23.08 -19.43 -15.03
N ARG A 397 -23.87 -19.53 -16.12
CA ARG A 397 -23.70 -20.61 -17.12
C ARG A 397 -22.41 -20.52 -17.93
N SER A 398 -21.85 -19.32 -18.11
CA SER A 398 -20.53 -19.13 -18.75
C SER A 398 -19.35 -19.23 -17.77
N VAL A 399 -19.60 -19.30 -16.46
CA VAL A 399 -18.59 -19.31 -15.40
C VAL A 399 -18.42 -20.71 -14.78
N ASP A 400 -19.48 -21.53 -14.69
CA ASP A 400 -19.43 -22.82 -14.00
C ASP A 400 -18.66 -23.94 -14.73
N GLU A 401 -18.45 -23.85 -16.03
CA GLU A 401 -17.77 -24.90 -16.82
C GLU A 401 -16.37 -24.50 -17.36
N PRO A 402 -16.06 -23.24 -17.74
CA PRO A 402 -14.75 -22.92 -18.28
C PRO A 402 -13.78 -22.31 -17.26
N PHE A 403 -14.19 -21.79 -16.10
CA PHE A 403 -13.22 -21.09 -15.24
C PHE A 403 -12.20 -22.06 -14.61
N GLY A 404 -12.69 -23.20 -14.10
CA GLY A 404 -11.84 -24.28 -13.60
C GLY A 404 -11.02 -24.96 -14.70
N PHE A 405 -11.63 -25.22 -15.87
CA PHE A 405 -10.96 -25.87 -16.98
C PHE A 405 -9.94 -24.96 -17.67
N THR A 406 -10.22 -23.67 -17.84
CA THR A 406 -9.31 -22.71 -18.51
C THR A 406 -8.17 -22.27 -17.59
N PHE A 407 -8.39 -22.22 -16.26
CA PHE A 407 -7.32 -22.02 -15.28
C PHE A 407 -6.44 -23.27 -15.12
N LEU A 408 -7.03 -24.47 -15.10
CA LEU A 408 -6.30 -25.74 -15.10
C LEU A 408 -5.53 -25.95 -16.42
N VAL A 409 -6.08 -25.51 -17.55
CA VAL A 409 -5.41 -25.52 -18.86
C VAL A 409 -4.34 -24.44 -18.97
N PHE A 410 -4.51 -23.28 -18.34
CA PHE A 410 -3.45 -22.27 -18.16
C PHE A 410 -2.26 -22.84 -17.37
N LEU A 411 -2.55 -23.58 -16.28
CA LEU A 411 -1.52 -24.31 -15.52
C LEU A 411 -0.86 -25.38 -16.38
N ILE A 412 -1.63 -26.25 -17.05
CA ILE A 412 -1.10 -27.35 -17.89
C ILE A 412 -0.29 -26.82 -19.09
N SER A 413 -0.64 -25.67 -19.64
CA SER A 413 -0.01 -25.12 -20.85
C SER A 413 1.16 -24.19 -20.58
N ALA A 414 1.29 -23.71 -19.34
CA ALA A 414 2.56 -23.19 -18.84
C ALA A 414 3.68 -24.26 -18.91
N PHE A 415 3.35 -25.55 -18.99
CA PHE A 415 4.32 -26.66 -19.04
C PHE A 415 4.65 -27.19 -20.46
N ASN A 416 4.10 -26.63 -21.56
CA ASN A 416 4.34 -27.19 -22.90
C ASN A 416 4.63 -26.14 -24.00
N PRO A 417 5.90 -25.92 -24.40
CA PRO A 417 6.27 -24.63 -24.97
C PRO A 417 6.47 -24.60 -26.50
N PHE A 418 6.06 -25.65 -27.22
CA PHE A 418 6.05 -25.67 -28.70
C PHE A 418 4.71 -25.21 -29.32
N PHE A 419 3.65 -25.06 -28.51
CA PHE A 419 2.29 -24.65 -28.94
C PHE A 419 1.97 -23.16 -28.69
N LEU A 420 2.99 -22.35 -28.40
CA LEU A 420 2.93 -21.21 -27.50
C LEU A 420 2.21 -19.94 -28.02
N SER A 421 2.09 -19.65 -29.31
CA SER A 421 1.58 -18.31 -29.72
C SER A 421 0.05 -18.21 -29.77
N ILE A 422 -0.62 -19.12 -30.47
CA ILE A 422 -2.08 -19.01 -30.69
C ILE A 422 -2.88 -19.61 -29.56
N PHE A 423 -2.33 -20.62 -28.88
CA PHE A 423 -2.98 -21.22 -27.73
C PHE A 423 -2.97 -20.25 -26.54
N LEU A 424 -1.83 -19.63 -26.22
CA LEU A 424 -1.77 -18.57 -25.21
C LEU A 424 -2.61 -17.35 -25.59
N LEU A 425 -2.67 -16.99 -26.87
CA LEU A 425 -3.55 -15.92 -27.35
C LEU A 425 -5.04 -16.28 -27.16
N THR A 426 -5.42 -17.52 -27.44
CA THR A 426 -6.79 -18.03 -27.22
C THR A 426 -7.13 -18.03 -25.73
N LEU A 427 -6.21 -18.48 -24.88
CA LEU A 427 -6.36 -18.44 -23.43
C LEU A 427 -6.46 -17.01 -22.93
N PHE A 428 -5.51 -16.14 -23.28
CA PHE A 428 -5.51 -14.74 -22.87
C PHE A 428 -6.81 -14.03 -23.25
N ILE A 429 -7.26 -14.21 -24.50
CA ILE A 429 -8.50 -13.57 -24.97
C ILE A 429 -9.72 -14.16 -24.24
N GLY A 430 -9.83 -15.49 -24.19
CA GLY A 430 -11.01 -16.17 -23.66
C GLY A 430 -11.14 -16.11 -22.13
N SER A 431 -10.03 -16.25 -21.40
CA SER A 431 -10.03 -16.37 -19.93
C SER A 431 -9.80 -15.05 -19.20
N LEU A 432 -9.06 -14.12 -19.80
CA LEU A 432 -8.67 -12.88 -19.14
C LEU A 432 -9.31 -11.67 -19.80
N PHE A 433 -9.07 -11.46 -21.10
CA PHE A 433 -9.46 -10.23 -21.77
C PHE A 433 -10.98 -10.07 -21.92
N VAL A 434 -11.70 -11.13 -22.30
CA VAL A 434 -13.16 -11.07 -22.45
C VAL A 434 -13.86 -10.82 -21.11
N PRO A 435 -13.62 -11.60 -20.04
CA PRO A 435 -14.19 -11.30 -18.72
C PRO A 435 -13.80 -9.90 -18.23
N TYR A 436 -12.53 -9.52 -18.39
CA TYR A 436 -12.05 -8.20 -17.98
C TYR A 436 -12.75 -7.07 -18.75
N SER A 437 -12.99 -7.23 -20.06
CA SER A 437 -13.69 -6.24 -20.88
C SER A 437 -15.16 -6.12 -20.50
N LEU A 438 -15.84 -7.24 -20.18
CA LEU A 438 -17.23 -7.23 -19.72
C LEU A 438 -17.39 -6.54 -18.37
N LEU A 439 -16.35 -6.57 -17.52
CA LEU A 439 -16.32 -5.95 -16.20
C LEU A 439 -15.76 -4.52 -16.20
N SER A 440 -15.23 -4.05 -17.33
CA SER A 440 -14.63 -2.72 -17.43
C SER A 440 -15.69 -1.63 -17.53
N ILE A 441 -15.49 -0.53 -16.82
CA ILE A 441 -16.42 0.61 -16.82
C ILE A 441 -15.87 1.84 -17.56
N ALA A 442 -14.55 1.89 -17.83
CA ALA A 442 -13.91 2.98 -18.56
C ALA A 442 -12.81 2.51 -19.56
N TYR A 443 -11.54 2.77 -19.27
CA TYR A 443 -10.41 2.56 -20.18
C TYR A 443 -9.57 1.32 -19.86
N GLU A 444 -9.98 0.52 -18.89
CA GLU A 444 -9.26 -0.64 -18.36
C GLU A 444 -8.89 -1.64 -19.47
N SER A 445 -9.86 -2.06 -20.27
CA SER A 445 -9.60 -3.04 -21.33
C SER A 445 -8.70 -2.45 -22.42
N THR A 446 -8.75 -1.14 -22.66
CA THR A 446 -7.83 -0.47 -23.59
C THR A 446 -6.40 -0.46 -23.04
N PHE A 447 -6.21 -0.26 -21.74
CA PHE A 447 -4.89 -0.38 -21.09
C PHE A 447 -4.33 -1.80 -21.29
N MET A 448 -5.13 -2.83 -21.07
CA MET A 448 -4.71 -4.22 -21.25
C MET A 448 -4.30 -4.55 -22.68
N LEU A 449 -4.94 -3.94 -23.69
CA LEU A 449 -4.54 -4.08 -25.10
C LEU A 449 -3.15 -3.53 -25.38
N CYS A 450 -2.71 -2.49 -24.68
CA CYS A 450 -1.38 -1.92 -24.84
C CYS A 450 -0.34 -2.65 -23.98
N PHE A 451 -0.72 -3.02 -22.75
CA PHE A 451 0.18 -3.56 -21.75
C PHE A 451 0.60 -5.01 -22.02
N ILE A 452 -0.33 -5.87 -22.43
CA ILE A 452 -0.04 -7.29 -22.62
C ILE A 452 0.90 -7.55 -23.81
N PRO A 453 0.75 -6.89 -24.98
CA PRO A 453 1.74 -7.01 -26.05
C PRO A 453 3.13 -6.58 -25.61
N LEU A 454 3.27 -5.52 -24.81
CA LEU A 454 4.56 -5.09 -24.26
C LEU A 454 5.21 -6.20 -23.41
N LEU A 455 4.43 -6.85 -22.52
CA LEU A 455 4.89 -7.96 -21.70
C LEU A 455 5.33 -9.17 -22.55
N LEU A 456 4.53 -9.54 -23.56
CA LEU A 456 4.82 -10.65 -24.46
C LEU A 456 6.07 -10.37 -25.32
N MET A 457 6.25 -9.13 -25.78
CA MET A 457 7.44 -8.71 -26.53
C MET A 457 8.69 -8.82 -25.66
N TYR A 458 8.64 -8.34 -24.42
CA TYR A 458 9.75 -8.50 -23.47
C TYR A 458 10.16 -9.97 -23.30
N LEU A 459 9.19 -10.84 -22.99
CA LEU A 459 9.45 -12.28 -22.82
C LEU A 459 10.03 -12.90 -24.08
N ARG A 460 9.54 -12.50 -25.26
CA ARG A 460 10.04 -13.02 -26.53
C ARG A 460 11.44 -12.53 -26.87
N PHE A 461 11.80 -11.29 -26.56
CA PHE A 461 13.15 -10.79 -26.81
C PHE A 461 14.15 -11.37 -25.81
N GLU A 462 13.80 -11.46 -24.54
CA GLU A 462 14.67 -11.97 -23.49
C GLU A 462 14.93 -13.48 -23.64
N PHE A 463 13.88 -14.26 -23.90
CA PHE A 463 13.96 -15.73 -23.88
C PHE A 463 13.71 -16.39 -25.26
N GLY A 464 13.59 -15.60 -26.33
CA GLY A 464 13.26 -16.13 -27.66
C GLY A 464 14.34 -16.99 -28.31
N HIS A 465 15.57 -16.92 -27.79
CA HIS A 465 16.70 -17.76 -28.19
C HIS A 465 16.69 -19.13 -27.49
N MET A 466 15.93 -19.28 -26.41
CA MET A 466 15.86 -20.52 -25.65
C MET A 466 14.81 -21.45 -26.24
N SER A 467 15.09 -22.76 -26.20
CA SER A 467 14.03 -23.73 -26.45
C SER A 467 13.04 -23.71 -25.29
N ALA A 468 11.84 -24.16 -25.62
CA ALA A 468 10.79 -24.52 -24.70
C ALA A 468 11.26 -25.17 -23.37
N THR A 469 11.95 -26.29 -23.49
CA THR A 469 12.41 -27.09 -22.35
C THR A 469 13.51 -26.38 -21.57
N ASP A 470 14.31 -25.56 -22.24
CA ASP A 470 15.38 -24.79 -21.62
C ASP A 470 14.81 -23.60 -20.83
N PHE A 471 13.73 -22.99 -21.33
CA PHE A 471 13.02 -21.93 -20.61
C PHE A 471 12.42 -22.45 -19.30
N LEU A 472 11.80 -23.64 -19.32
CA LEU A 472 11.25 -24.27 -18.11
C LEU A 472 12.33 -24.68 -17.10
N ASN A 473 13.49 -25.09 -17.59
CA ASN A 473 14.62 -25.50 -16.77
C ASN A 473 15.69 -24.40 -16.68
N LEU A 474 15.28 -23.13 -16.75
CA LEU A 474 16.17 -21.97 -16.73
C LEU A 474 17.20 -22.12 -15.60
N PRO A 475 18.49 -22.36 -15.92
CA PRO A 475 19.51 -22.40 -14.89
C PRO A 475 19.65 -20.97 -14.37
N ALA A 476 19.74 -20.82 -13.04
CA ALA A 476 20.00 -19.52 -12.44
C ALA A 476 21.28 -18.93 -13.07
N ASP A 477 21.13 -17.81 -13.77
CA ASP A 477 22.17 -17.19 -14.57
C ASP A 477 23.38 -16.86 -13.68
N ARG A 478 24.60 -16.97 -14.23
CA ARG A 478 25.82 -16.72 -13.44
C ARG A 478 26.08 -15.23 -13.25
N SER A 479 25.54 -14.39 -14.12
CA SER A 479 25.73 -12.94 -14.07
C SER A 479 24.65 -12.26 -13.23
N PHE A 480 25.04 -11.81 -12.04
CA PHE A 480 24.17 -11.05 -11.14
C PHE A 480 23.58 -9.78 -11.80
N ALA A 481 24.34 -9.11 -12.67
CA ALA A 481 23.89 -7.88 -13.34
C ALA A 481 22.70 -8.13 -14.29
N VAL A 482 22.67 -9.29 -14.95
CA VAL A 482 21.57 -9.69 -15.84
C VAL A 482 20.31 -9.98 -15.04
N GLU A 483 20.44 -10.75 -13.95
CA GLU A 483 19.34 -11.05 -13.03
C GLU A 483 18.76 -9.79 -12.38
N LEU A 484 19.61 -8.85 -11.98
CA LEU A 484 19.17 -7.56 -11.43
C LEU A 484 18.39 -6.74 -12.47
N GLY A 485 18.87 -6.71 -13.73
CA GLY A 485 18.15 -6.06 -14.83
C GLY A 485 16.76 -6.67 -15.07
N ARG A 486 16.68 -8.01 -15.10
CA ARG A 486 15.39 -8.74 -15.22
C ARG A 486 14.46 -8.42 -14.06
N ALA A 487 14.97 -8.39 -12.83
CA ALA A 487 14.19 -8.07 -11.64
C ALA A 487 13.63 -6.63 -11.69
N VAL A 488 14.44 -5.66 -12.11
CA VAL A 488 14.01 -4.26 -12.29
C VAL A 488 12.86 -4.15 -13.31
N ILE A 489 12.98 -4.83 -14.45
CA ILE A 489 11.95 -4.81 -15.49
C ILE A 489 10.68 -5.53 -14.99
N CYS A 490 10.83 -6.64 -14.27
CA CYS A 490 9.71 -7.35 -13.65
C CYS A 490 8.96 -6.45 -12.66
N VAL A 491 9.66 -5.79 -11.73
CA VAL A 491 9.05 -4.83 -10.80
C VAL A 491 8.37 -3.69 -11.57
N SER A 492 8.95 -3.24 -12.68
CA SER A 492 8.34 -2.20 -13.51
C SER A 492 7.00 -2.62 -14.10
N PHE A 493 6.90 -3.86 -14.58
CA PHE A 493 5.63 -4.41 -15.06
C PHE A 493 4.63 -4.67 -13.94
N VAL A 494 5.07 -5.07 -12.74
CA VAL A 494 4.19 -5.19 -11.57
C VAL A 494 3.61 -3.83 -11.21
N LEU A 495 4.42 -2.77 -11.17
CA LEU A 495 3.94 -1.41 -10.92
C LEU A 495 2.99 -0.93 -12.01
N ALA A 496 3.27 -1.23 -13.28
CA ALA A 496 2.39 -0.92 -14.39
C ALA A 496 1.03 -1.64 -14.28
N ALA A 497 1.02 -2.91 -13.90
CA ALA A 497 -0.21 -3.68 -13.70
C ALA A 497 -1.03 -3.15 -12.51
N ILE A 498 -0.38 -2.74 -11.42
CA ILE A 498 -1.04 -2.25 -10.22
C ILE A 498 -1.58 -0.82 -10.39
N PHE A 499 -0.80 0.08 -10.98
CA PHE A 499 -1.07 1.52 -11.01
C PHE A 499 -1.51 2.07 -12.36
N GLY A 500 -1.50 1.25 -13.42
CA GLY A 500 -1.79 1.67 -14.79
C GLY A 500 -3.21 2.20 -15.02
N THR A 501 -4.20 1.66 -14.29
CA THR A 501 -5.63 2.04 -14.43
C THR A 501 -6.25 2.60 -13.16
N GLY A 502 -5.69 2.33 -11.98
CA GLY A 502 -6.22 2.77 -10.69
C GLY A 502 -5.29 2.34 -9.58
N ASN A 503 -5.60 2.64 -8.32
CA ASN A 503 -4.93 1.97 -7.21
C ASN A 503 -5.75 0.71 -6.90
N PHE A 504 -5.22 -0.48 -7.19
CA PHE A 504 -5.94 -1.76 -6.97
C PHE A 504 -6.35 -1.96 -5.49
N ALA A 505 -5.73 -1.24 -4.55
CA ALA A 505 -6.15 -1.22 -3.14
C ALA A 505 -7.61 -0.74 -2.94
N SER A 506 -8.18 -0.04 -3.92
CA SER A 506 -9.63 0.17 -4.01
C SER A 506 -10.17 -0.69 -5.16
N MET A 507 -10.72 -1.86 -4.86
CA MET A 507 -11.55 -2.64 -5.81
C MET A 507 -12.89 -1.92 -6.12
N ASN A 508 -12.85 -0.62 -6.35
CA ASN A 508 -13.99 0.22 -6.71
C ASN A 508 -14.29 0.16 -8.22
N SER A 509 -13.48 -0.57 -9.00
CA SER A 509 -13.73 -0.80 -10.43
C SER A 509 -14.83 -1.82 -10.68
N PHE A 510 -15.21 -2.61 -9.66
CA PHE A 510 -16.35 -3.50 -9.74
C PHE A 510 -17.61 -2.71 -9.38
N ASN A 511 -18.44 -2.43 -10.37
CA ASN A 511 -19.78 -1.94 -10.12
C ASN A 511 -20.72 -3.16 -9.98
N PRO A 512 -21.09 -3.62 -8.77
CA PRO A 512 -22.07 -4.70 -8.65
C PRO A 512 -23.43 -4.32 -9.24
N SER A 513 -23.72 -3.03 -9.48
CA SER A 513 -24.94 -2.61 -10.16
C SER A 513 -24.98 -2.92 -11.67
N THR A 514 -23.87 -3.35 -12.28
CA THR A 514 -23.93 -3.96 -13.62
C THR A 514 -24.31 -5.44 -13.58
N LEU A 515 -24.28 -6.07 -12.39
CA LEU A 515 -24.68 -7.45 -12.15
C LEU A 515 -26.09 -7.57 -11.52
N SER A 516 -26.60 -6.49 -10.92
CA SER A 516 -27.99 -6.36 -10.41
C SER A 516 -28.89 -5.68 -11.44
#